data_AF-A0ABD3NDT7-F1
#
_entry.id   AF-A0ABD3NDT7-F1
#
_cell.length_a   1.000
_cell.length_b   1.000
_cell.length_c   1.000
_cell.angle_alpha   90.00
_cell.angle_beta   90.00
_cell.angle_gamma   90.00
#
_symmetry.space_group_name_H-M   'P 1'
#
loop_
_entity.id
_entity.type
_entity.pdbx_description
1 polymer ?
#
loop_
_entity_poly.entity_id
_entity_poly.type
_entity_poly.pdbx_seq_one_letter_code
_entity_poly.pdbx_strand_id
1 'polypeptide(L)'
;MNPPLVNLKESSMTTLHEFDEDQELQRRLNPTTPEDFAKLQTELLQWKHRQERKINVTARNPEHKQTMMAALLKKEAYILRKIASLKHLACEKWRAERLDNIMEKMSQPKKWGGADGSFLWTWIHQKRFGREMKDMYQELRNTADNDRSRIELLHRAKALIEKLCDHSSLAKDVCSLMDRELEMLGATEMGKEFMAGLRMRMLNAFAKLAMKACSPRGKNPKLRFRIDA
;
A
#
# COMPACT_ATOMS: atom_id res chain seq x y z
N MET A 1 30.17 32.49 -42.67
CA MET A 1 29.06 32.61 -41.69
C MET A 1 29.07 31.34 -40.86
N ASN A 2 29.62 31.39 -39.64
CA ASN A 2 29.48 30.27 -38.70
C ASN A 2 28.14 30.41 -37.98
N PRO A 3 27.34 29.33 -37.86
CA PRO A 3 26.10 29.37 -37.09
C PRO A 3 26.43 29.62 -35.60
N PRO A 4 25.57 30.32 -34.85
CA PRO A 4 25.81 30.57 -33.44
C PRO A 4 25.72 29.23 -32.69
N LEU A 5 26.74 28.93 -31.91
CA LEU A 5 26.76 27.81 -30.97
C LEU A 5 25.65 28.04 -29.94
N VAL A 6 24.48 27.45 -30.17
CA VAL A 6 23.41 27.40 -29.16
C VAL A 6 23.98 26.66 -27.96
N ASN A 7 23.95 27.35 -26.82
CA ASN A 7 24.58 26.96 -25.57
C ASN A 7 23.89 25.72 -24.99
N LEU A 8 24.39 24.53 -25.34
CA LEU A 8 23.93 23.22 -24.86
C LEU A 8 23.87 23.14 -23.33
N LYS A 9 24.70 23.90 -22.60
CA LYS A 9 24.66 23.96 -21.13
C LYS A 9 23.44 24.71 -20.63
N GLU A 10 23.09 25.84 -21.22
CA GLU A 10 21.87 26.59 -20.86
C GLU A 10 20.62 25.75 -21.15
N SER A 11 20.53 25.10 -22.31
CA SER A 11 19.40 24.20 -22.60
C SER A 11 19.31 23.04 -21.61
N SER A 12 20.42 22.40 -21.22
CA SER A 12 20.41 21.33 -20.22
C SER A 12 20.00 21.81 -18.83
N MET A 13 20.38 23.04 -18.45
CA MET A 13 20.12 23.61 -17.14
C MET A 13 18.66 24.08 -17.00
N THR A 14 18.08 24.60 -18.09
CA THR A 14 16.64 24.93 -18.17
C THR A 14 15.78 23.66 -18.11
N THR A 15 16.15 22.59 -18.83
CA THR A 15 15.40 21.33 -18.80
C THR A 15 15.41 20.63 -17.43
N LEU A 16 16.49 20.79 -16.66
CA LEU A 16 16.56 20.24 -15.30
C LEU A 16 15.66 21.01 -14.32
N HIS A 17 15.60 22.34 -14.45
CA HIS A 17 14.72 23.18 -13.63
C HIS A 17 13.24 22.91 -13.92
N GLU A 18 12.86 22.79 -15.20
CA GLU A 18 11.49 22.44 -15.60
C GLU A 18 11.07 21.06 -15.06
N PHE A 19 11.99 20.09 -15.08
CA PHE A 19 11.75 18.76 -14.51
C PHE A 19 11.56 18.78 -12.99
N ASP A 20 12.33 19.60 -12.27
CA ASP A 20 12.20 19.77 -10.82
C ASP A 20 10.87 20.45 -10.44
N GLU A 21 10.43 21.46 -11.22
CA GLU A 21 9.13 22.12 -11.05
C GLU A 21 7.96 21.16 -11.31
N ASP A 22 8.04 20.35 -12.37
CA ASP A 22 7.03 19.33 -12.68
C ASP A 22 6.94 18.25 -11.60
N GLN A 23 8.08 17.83 -11.03
CA GLN A 23 8.08 16.90 -9.90
C GLN A 23 7.46 17.51 -8.65
N GLU A 24 7.75 18.78 -8.35
CA GLU A 24 7.20 19.45 -7.18
C GLU A 24 5.68 19.68 -7.34
N LEU A 25 5.22 19.99 -8.55
CA LEU A 25 3.79 20.03 -8.90
C LEU A 25 3.13 18.66 -8.72
N GLN A 26 3.76 17.58 -9.21
CA GLN A 26 3.24 16.24 -9.04
C GLN A 26 3.15 15.81 -7.56
N ARG A 27 4.12 16.17 -6.73
CA ARG A 27 4.10 15.89 -5.28
C ARG A 27 2.99 16.65 -4.54
N ARG A 28 2.63 17.85 -5.01
CA ARG A 28 1.48 18.61 -4.49
C ARG A 28 0.15 18.00 -4.92
N LEU A 29 0.06 17.51 -6.15
CA LEU A 29 -1.15 16.89 -6.69
C LEU A 29 -1.40 15.50 -6.09
N ASN A 30 -0.34 14.72 -5.88
CA ASN A 30 -0.39 13.35 -5.35
C ASN A 30 0.68 13.15 -4.26
N PRO A 31 0.46 13.65 -3.03
CA PRO A 31 1.41 13.46 -1.94
C PRO A 31 1.47 11.97 -1.55
N THR A 32 2.67 11.38 -1.61
CA THR A 32 2.88 9.96 -1.31
C THR A 32 3.72 9.77 -0.06
N THR A 33 4.69 10.65 0.18
CA THR A 33 5.62 10.55 1.30
C THR A 33 5.13 11.36 2.51
N PRO A 34 5.54 11.01 3.74
CA PRO A 34 5.23 11.82 4.92
C PRO A 34 5.79 13.24 4.83
N GLU A 35 6.90 13.43 4.12
CA GLU A 35 7.52 14.74 3.89
C GLU A 35 6.63 15.63 3.01
N ASP A 36 6.01 15.08 1.96
CA ASP A 36 5.08 15.82 1.10
C ASP A 36 3.89 16.34 1.92
N PHE A 37 3.34 15.51 2.82
CA PHE A 37 2.25 15.93 3.71
C PHE A 37 2.70 17.00 4.72
N ALA A 38 3.94 16.93 5.23
CA ALA A 38 4.49 17.95 6.11
C ALA A 38 4.59 19.30 5.38
N LYS A 39 5.12 19.31 4.15
CA LYS A 39 5.17 20.51 3.30
C LYS A 39 3.79 21.12 3.09
N LEU A 40 2.79 20.31 2.71
CA LEU A 40 1.41 20.79 2.52
C LEU A 40 0.81 21.41 3.78
N GLN A 41 1.08 20.83 4.96
CA GLN A 41 0.63 21.39 6.23
C GLN A 41 1.33 22.73 6.54
N THR A 42 2.64 22.82 6.31
CA THR A 42 3.38 24.07 6.47
C THR A 42 2.87 25.16 5.53
N GLU A 43 2.62 24.85 4.26
CA GLU A 43 2.04 25.79 3.28
C GLU A 43 0.64 26.25 3.69
N LEU A 44 -0.19 25.35 4.22
CA LEU A 44 -1.51 25.67 4.75
C LEU A 44 -1.44 26.65 5.92
N LEU A 45 -0.51 26.43 6.86
CA LEU A 45 -0.29 27.34 7.99
C LEU A 45 0.17 28.72 7.51
N GLN A 46 1.09 28.78 6.54
CA GLN A 46 1.53 30.05 5.95
C GLN A 46 0.38 30.77 5.21
N TRP A 47 -0.46 30.02 4.48
CA TRP A 47 -1.66 30.57 3.85
C TRP A 47 -2.62 31.14 4.90
N LYS A 48 -2.90 30.40 5.98
CA LYS A 48 -3.75 30.85 7.08
C LYS A 48 -3.26 32.17 7.66
N HIS A 49 -1.98 32.25 8.02
CA HIS A 49 -1.40 33.49 8.56
C HIS A 49 -1.51 34.67 7.60
N ARG A 50 -1.30 34.45 6.29
CA ARG A 50 -1.51 35.48 5.27
C ARG A 50 -2.97 35.94 5.21
N GLN A 51 -3.93 35.00 5.30
CA GLN A 51 -5.36 35.34 5.32
C GLN A 51 -5.77 36.07 6.61
N GLU A 52 -5.27 35.65 7.77
CA GLU A 52 -5.52 36.33 9.06
C GLU A 52 -5.01 37.77 9.02
N ARG A 53 -3.80 38.00 8.50
CA ARG A 53 -3.26 39.34 8.27
C ARG A 53 -4.15 40.16 7.33
N LYS A 54 -4.61 39.56 6.22
CA LYS A 54 -5.51 40.23 5.28
C LYS A 54 -6.84 40.62 5.92
N ILE A 55 -7.44 39.71 6.70
CA ILE A 55 -8.70 39.99 7.43
C ILE A 55 -8.49 41.10 8.46
N ASN A 56 -7.36 41.10 9.18
CA ASN A 56 -7.05 42.14 10.14
C ASN A 56 -6.95 43.54 9.51
N VAL A 57 -6.47 43.65 8.27
CA VAL A 57 -6.33 44.92 7.54
C VAL A 57 -7.64 45.35 6.86
N THR A 58 -8.42 44.40 6.33
CA THR A 58 -9.62 44.69 5.52
C THR A 58 -10.90 44.83 6.36
N ALA A 59 -10.93 44.30 7.59
CA ALA A 59 -12.14 44.33 8.42
C ALA A 59 -12.55 45.76 8.80
N ARG A 60 -13.79 46.14 8.47
CA ARG A 60 -14.34 47.47 8.73
C ARG A 60 -14.87 47.64 10.16
N ASN A 61 -15.41 46.57 10.74
CA ASN A 61 -16.01 46.53 12.07
C ASN A 61 -15.82 45.14 12.71
N PRO A 62 -16.00 44.97 14.03
CA PRO A 62 -15.72 43.71 14.71
C PRO A 62 -16.62 42.55 14.25
N GLU A 63 -17.88 42.81 13.92
CA GLU A 63 -18.81 41.79 13.41
C GLU A 63 -18.38 41.29 12.02
N HIS A 64 -17.95 42.18 11.11
CA HIS A 64 -17.41 41.79 9.81
C HIS A 64 -16.11 40.99 9.95
N LYS A 65 -15.26 41.33 10.92
CA LYS A 65 -14.07 40.55 11.23
C LYS A 65 -14.42 39.12 11.65
N GLN A 66 -15.42 38.95 12.54
CA GLN A 66 -15.87 37.64 12.98
C GLN A 66 -16.44 36.80 11.84
N THR A 67 -17.26 37.38 10.96
CA THR A 67 -17.81 36.66 9.80
C THR A 67 -16.73 36.22 8.81
N MET A 68 -15.76 37.08 8.50
CA MET A 68 -14.61 36.71 7.66
C MET A 68 -13.75 35.62 8.29
N MET A 69 -13.55 35.67 9.61
CA MET A 69 -12.81 34.65 10.35
C MET A 69 -13.53 33.30 10.34
N ALA A 70 -14.85 33.29 10.52
CA ALA A 70 -15.66 32.08 10.41
C ALA A 70 -15.57 31.46 9.01
N ALA A 71 -15.60 32.30 7.96
CA ALA A 71 -15.42 31.84 6.58
C ALA A 71 -13.99 31.27 6.34
N LEU A 72 -12.96 31.88 6.94
CA LEU A 72 -11.59 31.37 6.88
C LEU A 72 -11.47 30.00 7.55
N LEU A 73 -12.02 29.84 8.76
CA LEU A 73 -12.04 28.57 9.50
C LEU A 73 -12.75 27.47 8.71
N LYS A 74 -13.86 27.78 8.05
CA LYS A 74 -14.58 26.82 7.20
C LYS A 74 -13.70 26.33 6.04
N LYS A 75 -12.92 27.23 5.42
CA LYS A 75 -11.97 26.88 4.35
C LYS A 75 -10.81 26.06 4.89
N GLU A 76 -10.24 26.43 6.03
CA GLU A 76 -9.18 25.66 6.70
C GLU A 76 -9.63 24.22 6.99
N ALA A 77 -10.79 24.06 7.63
CA ALA A 77 -11.35 22.74 7.93
C ALA A 77 -11.60 21.91 6.66
N TYR A 78 -12.07 22.54 5.58
CA TYR A 78 -12.22 21.87 4.29
C TYR A 78 -10.89 21.34 3.75
N ILE A 79 -9.83 22.16 3.76
CA ILE A 79 -8.51 21.76 3.25
C ILE A 79 -7.89 20.68 4.14
N LEU A 80 -7.97 20.82 5.48
CA LEU A 80 -7.49 19.79 6.42
C LEU A 80 -8.16 18.44 6.19
N ARG A 81 -9.48 18.43 5.99
CA ARG A 81 -10.22 17.21 5.66
C ARG A 81 -9.76 16.60 4.34
N LYS A 82 -9.48 17.43 3.33
CA LYS A 82 -8.93 16.95 2.04
C LYS A 82 -7.53 16.35 2.21
N ILE A 83 -6.64 17.00 2.97
CA ILE A 83 -5.31 16.48 3.29
C ILE A 83 -5.42 15.13 4.03
N ALA A 84 -6.31 15.03 5.01
CA ALA A 84 -6.54 13.78 5.74
C ALA A 84 -7.03 12.64 4.82
N SER A 85 -7.93 12.94 3.89
CA SER A 85 -8.40 11.98 2.88
C SER A 85 -7.27 11.53 1.95
N LEU A 86 -6.43 12.45 1.48
CA LEU A 86 -5.24 12.11 0.67
C LEU A 86 -4.26 11.24 1.45
N LYS A 87 -4.02 11.57 2.72
CA LYS A 87 -3.16 10.76 3.61
C LYS A 87 -3.71 9.35 3.81
N HIS A 88 -5.04 9.22 3.95
CA HIS A 88 -5.67 7.90 4.05
C HIS A 88 -5.43 7.08 2.78
N LEU A 89 -5.72 7.63 1.61
CA LEU A 89 -5.52 6.97 0.31
C LEU A 89 -4.05 6.58 0.08
N ALA A 90 -3.11 7.48 0.36
CA ALA A 90 -1.67 7.20 0.23
C ALA A 90 -1.25 6.06 1.17
N CYS A 91 -1.78 6.04 2.39
CA CYS A 91 -1.48 4.99 3.36
C CYS A 91 -2.09 3.63 2.96
N GLU A 92 -3.27 3.61 2.35
CA GLU A 92 -3.86 2.39 1.77
C GLU A 92 -3.01 1.84 0.62
N LYS A 93 -2.60 2.69 -0.32
CA LYS A 93 -1.70 2.32 -1.42
C LYS A 93 -0.37 1.77 -0.89
N TRP A 94 0.26 2.48 0.03
CA TRP A 94 1.51 2.05 0.64
C TRP A 94 1.38 0.71 1.36
N ARG A 95 0.26 0.45 2.05
CA ARG A 95 0.02 -0.86 2.69
C ARG A 95 -0.10 -1.99 1.67
N ALA A 96 -0.81 -1.75 0.57
CA ALA A 96 -0.95 -2.72 -0.51
C ALA A 96 0.41 -3.01 -1.17
N GLU A 97 1.15 -1.98 -1.56
CA GLU A 97 2.49 -2.11 -2.13
C GLU A 97 3.47 -2.79 -1.17
N ARG A 98 3.39 -2.47 0.13
CA ARG A 98 4.22 -3.12 1.14
C ARG A 98 3.90 -4.61 1.22
N LEU A 99 2.63 -5.00 1.19
CA LEU A 99 2.23 -6.40 1.20
C LEU A 99 2.75 -7.12 -0.05
N ASP A 100 2.57 -6.53 -1.23
CA ASP A 100 3.07 -7.09 -2.50
C ASP A 100 4.60 -7.25 -2.47
N ASN A 101 5.32 -6.25 -1.98
CA ASN A 101 6.78 -6.30 -1.80
C ASN A 101 7.22 -7.38 -0.81
N ILE A 102 6.48 -7.59 0.28
CA ILE A 102 6.80 -8.66 1.23
C ILE A 102 6.54 -10.02 0.58
N MET A 103 5.41 -10.20 -0.10
CA MET A 103 5.10 -11.43 -0.84
C MET A 103 6.16 -11.74 -1.90
N GLU A 104 6.66 -10.73 -2.61
CA GLU A 104 7.76 -10.85 -3.56
C GLU A 104 9.06 -11.31 -2.90
N LYS A 105 9.45 -10.68 -1.77
CA LYS A 105 10.64 -11.11 -1.01
C LYS A 105 10.48 -12.54 -0.47
N MET A 106 9.25 -12.94 -0.13
CA MET A 106 8.95 -14.29 0.36
C MET A 106 9.02 -15.33 -0.75
N SER A 107 8.63 -14.98 -1.98
CA SER A 107 8.69 -15.87 -3.15
C SER A 107 10.08 -15.96 -3.80
N GLN A 108 11.03 -15.06 -3.47
CA GLN A 108 12.36 -15.09 -4.06
C GLN A 108 13.24 -16.26 -3.56
N PRO A 109 14.03 -16.91 -4.44
CA PRO A 109 14.92 -18.00 -4.07
C PRO A 109 16.02 -17.53 -3.14
N LYS A 110 16.52 -18.40 -2.27
CA LYS A 110 17.61 -18.02 -1.36
C LYS A 110 18.93 -18.12 -2.12
N LYS A 111 19.69 -17.03 -2.11
CA LYS A 111 21.05 -16.96 -2.64
C LYS A 111 22.02 -17.45 -1.56
N TRP A 112 22.77 -18.50 -1.86
CA TRP A 112 23.86 -18.99 -1.02
C TRP A 112 25.19 -18.58 -1.65
N GLY A 113 26.07 -17.97 -0.87
CA GLY A 113 27.44 -17.71 -1.30
C GLY A 113 28.30 -18.93 -0.96
N GLY A 114 28.98 -19.48 -1.96
CA GLY A 114 30.06 -20.44 -1.76
C GLY A 114 31.33 -19.74 -1.29
N ALA A 115 32.24 -20.49 -0.67
CA ALA A 115 33.55 -19.98 -0.25
C ALA A 115 34.37 -19.43 -1.42
N ASP A 116 34.14 -19.95 -2.63
CA ASP A 116 34.85 -19.59 -3.87
C ASP A 116 34.24 -18.37 -4.60
N GLY A 117 33.32 -17.64 -3.96
CA GLY A 117 32.61 -16.51 -4.58
C GLY A 117 31.50 -16.88 -5.57
N SER A 118 31.24 -18.18 -5.76
CA SER A 118 30.11 -18.68 -6.55
C SER A 118 28.79 -18.51 -5.80
N PHE A 119 27.68 -18.35 -6.53
CA PHE A 119 26.34 -18.21 -5.94
C PHE A 119 25.42 -19.33 -6.39
N LEU A 120 24.82 -20.04 -5.43
CA LEU A 120 23.80 -21.05 -5.69
C LEU A 120 22.41 -20.52 -5.29
N TRP A 121 21.48 -20.53 -6.22
CA TRP A 121 20.08 -20.23 -5.96
C TRP A 121 19.35 -21.51 -5.57
N THR A 122 18.84 -21.61 -4.34
CA THR A 122 18.05 -22.77 -3.93
C THR A 122 16.61 -22.40 -3.60
N TRP A 123 15.70 -23.21 -4.15
CA TRP A 123 14.28 -23.18 -3.86
C TRP A 123 14.01 -24.05 -2.64
N ILE A 124 14.07 -23.46 -1.46
CA ILE A 124 13.68 -24.13 -0.22
C ILE A 124 12.14 -24.31 -0.25
N HIS A 125 11.60 -25.38 0.34
CA HIS A 125 10.16 -25.64 0.42
C HIS A 125 9.34 -24.41 0.88
N GLN A 126 9.85 -23.64 1.85
CA GLN A 126 9.23 -22.40 2.32
C GLN A 126 9.16 -21.28 1.26
N LYS A 127 10.10 -21.23 0.32
CA LYS A 127 10.13 -20.25 -0.77
C LYS A 127 9.16 -20.62 -1.89
N ARG A 128 9.07 -21.91 -2.22
CA ARG A 128 8.02 -22.43 -3.12
C ARG A 128 6.63 -22.14 -2.56
N PHE A 129 6.45 -22.34 -1.26
CA PHE A 129 5.22 -21.98 -0.55
C PHE A 129 4.89 -20.48 -0.64
N GLY A 130 5.87 -19.61 -0.44
CA GLY A 130 5.68 -18.16 -0.58
C GLY A 130 5.22 -17.73 -1.98
N ARG A 131 5.68 -18.43 -3.02
CA ARG A 131 5.20 -18.25 -4.40
C ARG A 131 3.75 -18.70 -4.55
N GLU A 132 3.41 -19.93 -4.15
CA GLU A 132 2.05 -20.47 -4.26
C GLU A 132 1.03 -19.60 -3.50
N MET A 133 1.39 -19.10 -2.32
CA MET A 133 0.56 -18.17 -1.55
C MET A 133 0.40 -16.79 -2.20
N LYS A 134 1.45 -16.27 -2.84
CA LYS A 134 1.40 -15.01 -3.59
C LYS A 134 0.47 -15.15 -4.80
N ASP A 135 0.64 -16.19 -5.60
CA ASP A 135 -0.14 -16.43 -6.80
C ASP A 135 -1.63 -16.58 -6.43
N MET A 136 -1.92 -17.33 -5.36
CA MET A 136 -3.28 -17.46 -4.82
C MET A 136 -3.86 -16.13 -4.31
N TYR A 137 -3.06 -15.30 -3.64
CA TYR A 137 -3.50 -13.98 -3.19
C TYR A 137 -3.87 -13.08 -4.37
N GLN A 138 -3.06 -13.09 -5.44
CA GLN A 138 -3.32 -12.32 -6.65
C GLN A 138 -4.58 -12.81 -7.36
N GLU A 139 -4.77 -14.12 -7.48
CA GLU A 139 -5.99 -14.71 -8.03
C GLU A 139 -7.23 -14.40 -7.18
N LEU A 140 -7.12 -14.41 -5.85
CA LEU A 140 -8.23 -14.06 -4.95
C LEU A 140 -8.60 -12.57 -5.00
N ARG A 141 -7.60 -11.69 -5.22
CA ARG A 141 -7.76 -10.23 -5.38
C ARG A 141 -8.41 -9.87 -6.72
N ASN A 142 -8.05 -10.59 -7.78
CA ASN A 142 -8.67 -10.42 -9.09
C ASN A 142 -10.06 -11.07 -9.06
N THR A 143 -11.12 -10.25 -8.98
CA THR A 143 -12.48 -10.77 -8.97
C THR A 143 -12.76 -11.51 -10.27
N ALA A 144 -12.95 -12.82 -10.19
CA ALA A 144 -13.38 -13.61 -11.34
C ALA A 144 -14.81 -13.21 -11.74
N ASP A 145 -15.03 -12.94 -13.02
CA ASP A 145 -16.35 -12.52 -13.52
C ASP A 145 -17.39 -13.63 -13.48
N ASN A 146 -16.93 -14.89 -13.50
CA ASN A 146 -17.74 -16.09 -13.52
C ASN A 146 -17.72 -16.80 -12.16
N ASP A 147 -18.90 -17.06 -11.59
CA ASP A 147 -19.07 -17.70 -10.29
C ASP A 147 -18.48 -19.11 -10.25
N ARG A 148 -18.55 -19.87 -11.35
CA ARG A 148 -17.94 -21.21 -11.42
C ARG A 148 -16.42 -21.17 -11.24
N SER A 149 -15.76 -20.25 -11.93
CA SER A 149 -14.30 -20.07 -11.80
C SER A 149 -13.91 -19.57 -10.40
N ARG A 150 -14.77 -18.77 -9.76
CA ARG A 150 -14.59 -18.32 -8.38
C ARG A 150 -14.71 -19.48 -7.38
N ILE A 151 -15.70 -20.35 -7.56
CA ILE A 151 -15.88 -21.55 -6.73
C ILE A 151 -14.67 -22.48 -6.83
N GLU A 152 -14.16 -22.73 -8.03
CA GLU A 152 -12.94 -23.55 -8.24
C GLU A 152 -11.71 -22.94 -7.56
N LEU A 153 -11.55 -21.61 -7.65
CA LEU A 153 -10.49 -20.88 -6.96
C LEU A 153 -10.59 -21.01 -5.43
N LEU A 154 -11.80 -20.87 -4.86
CA LEU A 154 -12.02 -21.01 -3.43
C LEU A 154 -11.68 -22.41 -2.92
N HIS A 155 -12.05 -23.46 -3.68
CA HIS A 155 -11.66 -24.83 -3.36
C HIS A 155 -10.14 -25.05 -3.41
N ARG A 156 -9.46 -24.51 -4.45
CA ARG A 156 -7.99 -24.57 -4.53
C ARG A 156 -7.32 -23.86 -3.36
N ALA A 157 -7.80 -22.66 -3.01
CA ALA A 157 -7.27 -21.90 -1.89
C ALA A 157 -7.45 -22.62 -0.56
N LYS A 158 -8.62 -23.23 -0.32
CA LYS A 158 -8.90 -24.03 0.88
C LYS A 158 -7.96 -25.22 0.99
N ALA A 159 -7.79 -25.99 -0.09
CA ALA A 159 -6.88 -27.13 -0.12
C ALA A 159 -5.41 -26.73 0.13
N LEU A 160 -5.00 -25.54 -0.33
CA LEU A 160 -3.66 -25.00 -0.01
C LEU A 160 -3.53 -24.64 1.48
N ILE A 161 -4.55 -24.01 2.07
CA ILE A 161 -4.53 -23.63 3.48
C ILE A 161 -4.48 -24.88 4.38
N GLU A 162 -5.30 -25.88 4.10
CA GLU A 162 -5.33 -27.14 4.86
C GLU A 162 -3.95 -27.82 4.83
N LYS A 163 -3.39 -28.04 3.63
CA LYS A 163 -2.05 -28.66 3.48
C LYS A 163 -0.94 -28.02 4.31
N LEU A 164 -1.06 -26.73 4.63
CA LEU A 164 0.08 -25.89 5.04
C LEU A 164 -0.11 -25.24 6.42
N CYS A 165 -1.34 -25.14 6.93
CA CYS A 165 -1.69 -24.30 8.08
C CYS A 165 -2.80 -24.87 9.00
N ASP A 166 -3.03 -26.20 9.00
CA ASP A 166 -4.11 -26.88 9.74
C ASP A 166 -4.28 -26.49 11.22
N HIS A 167 -3.20 -26.15 11.93
CA HIS A 167 -3.25 -25.86 13.37
C HIS A 167 -3.46 -24.38 13.73
N SER A 168 -3.56 -23.47 12.74
CA SER A 168 -3.72 -22.04 13.03
C SER A 168 -5.21 -21.68 13.14
N SER A 169 -5.62 -21.04 14.24
CA SER A 169 -6.98 -20.46 14.36
C SER A 169 -7.32 -19.54 13.19
N LEU A 170 -6.34 -18.75 12.75
CA LEU A 170 -6.47 -17.87 11.59
C LEU A 170 -6.73 -18.63 10.27
N ALA A 171 -6.22 -19.86 10.13
CA ALA A 171 -6.50 -20.67 8.94
C ALA A 171 -7.94 -21.15 8.93
N LYS A 172 -8.46 -21.57 10.09
CA LYS A 172 -9.87 -21.94 10.27
C LYS A 172 -10.81 -20.76 10.01
N ASP A 173 -10.45 -19.57 10.51
CA ASP A 173 -11.20 -18.35 10.23
C ASP A 173 -11.26 -18.06 8.73
N VAL A 174 -10.13 -18.15 8.02
CA VAL A 174 -10.07 -17.96 6.56
C VAL A 174 -10.93 -19.01 5.84
N CYS A 175 -10.84 -20.29 6.21
CA CYS A 175 -11.65 -21.35 5.61
C CYS A 175 -13.15 -21.10 5.86
N SER A 176 -13.55 -20.68 7.06
CA SER A 176 -14.97 -20.36 7.34
C SER A 176 -15.49 -19.18 6.50
N LEU A 177 -14.64 -18.19 6.22
CA LEU A 177 -14.99 -17.07 5.34
C LEU A 177 -15.13 -17.53 3.88
N MET A 178 -14.30 -18.47 3.44
CA MET A 178 -14.39 -19.09 2.12
C MET A 178 -15.66 -19.94 1.99
N ASP A 179 -15.97 -20.76 2.99
CA ASP A 179 -17.17 -21.61 3.01
C ASP A 179 -18.45 -20.75 2.98
N ARG A 180 -18.48 -19.64 3.70
CA ARG A 180 -19.58 -18.67 3.61
C ARG A 180 -19.71 -18.02 2.23
N GLU A 181 -18.59 -17.73 1.55
CA GLU A 181 -18.64 -17.24 0.16
C GLU A 181 -19.18 -18.33 -0.78
N LEU A 182 -18.75 -19.58 -0.60
CA LEU A 182 -19.24 -20.73 -1.37
C LEU A 182 -20.74 -20.97 -1.18
N GLU A 183 -21.24 -20.93 0.07
CA GLU A 183 -22.66 -21.06 0.37
C GLU A 183 -23.47 -19.97 -0.32
N MET A 184 -23.00 -18.72 -0.28
CA MET A 184 -23.70 -17.60 -0.92
C MET A 184 -23.68 -17.71 -2.45
N LEU A 185 -22.57 -18.16 -3.06
CA LEU A 185 -22.49 -18.41 -4.51
C LEU A 185 -23.34 -19.60 -4.95
N GLY A 186 -23.53 -20.60 -4.08
CA GLY A 186 -24.32 -21.80 -4.38
C GLY A 186 -25.82 -21.68 -4.11
N ALA A 187 -26.23 -20.85 -3.14
CA ALA A 187 -27.61 -20.80 -2.67
C ALA A 187 -28.44 -19.63 -3.24
N THR A 188 -27.83 -18.54 -3.70
CA THR A 188 -28.58 -17.35 -4.10
C THR A 188 -27.82 -16.52 -5.13
N GLU A 189 -28.49 -16.04 -6.17
CA GLU A 189 -27.98 -14.99 -7.07
C GLU A 189 -27.93 -13.63 -6.33
N MET A 190 -27.12 -13.54 -5.28
CA MET A 190 -26.87 -12.30 -4.55
C MET A 190 -25.98 -11.40 -5.40
N GLY A 191 -26.36 -10.12 -5.51
CA GLY A 191 -25.57 -9.13 -6.24
C GLY A 191 -24.12 -9.07 -5.73
N LYS A 192 -23.16 -9.03 -6.66
CA LYS A 192 -21.70 -9.00 -6.39
C LYS A 192 -21.29 -7.95 -5.35
N GLU A 193 -22.03 -6.85 -5.27
CA GLU A 193 -21.86 -5.75 -4.32
C GLU A 193 -21.99 -6.20 -2.85
N PHE A 194 -22.94 -7.08 -2.52
CA PHE A 194 -23.15 -7.56 -1.16
C PHE A 194 -21.99 -8.44 -0.67
N MET A 195 -21.27 -9.08 -1.61
CA MET A 195 -20.12 -9.93 -1.32
C MET A 195 -18.81 -9.14 -1.22
N ALA A 196 -18.76 -7.88 -1.66
CA ALA A 196 -17.54 -7.08 -1.65
C ALA A 196 -16.92 -6.97 -0.25
N GLY A 197 -17.76 -6.72 0.78
CA GLY A 197 -17.31 -6.66 2.17
C GLY A 197 -16.79 -8.01 2.71
N LEU A 198 -17.41 -9.13 2.33
CA LEU A 198 -16.92 -10.45 2.71
C LEU A 198 -15.58 -10.76 2.02
N ARG A 199 -15.50 -10.54 0.71
CA ARG A 199 -14.30 -10.76 -0.09
C ARG A 199 -13.12 -9.94 0.43
N MET A 200 -13.33 -8.67 0.80
CA MET A 200 -12.29 -7.83 1.40
C MET A 200 -11.82 -8.36 2.76
N ARG A 201 -12.74 -8.82 3.62
CA ARG A 201 -12.37 -9.43 4.90
C ARG A 201 -11.58 -10.72 4.71
N MET A 202 -12.02 -11.58 3.79
CA MET A 202 -11.35 -12.83 3.45
C MET A 202 -9.95 -12.57 2.89
N LEU A 203 -9.80 -11.64 1.94
CA LEU A 203 -8.51 -11.27 1.35
C LEU A 203 -7.55 -10.73 2.42
N ASN A 204 -8.02 -9.88 3.33
CA ASN A 204 -7.22 -9.36 4.44
C ASN A 204 -6.83 -10.45 5.44
N ALA A 205 -7.72 -11.40 5.73
CA ALA A 205 -7.42 -12.54 6.60
C ALA A 205 -6.39 -13.48 5.95
N PHE A 206 -6.53 -13.76 4.66
CA PHE A 206 -5.57 -14.53 3.87
C PHE A 206 -4.20 -13.86 3.85
N ALA A 207 -4.13 -12.55 3.61
CA ALA A 207 -2.87 -11.79 3.66
C ALA A 207 -2.17 -11.92 5.03
N LYS A 208 -2.92 -11.79 6.14
CA LYS A 208 -2.39 -12.00 7.49
C LYS A 208 -1.87 -13.42 7.69
N LEU A 209 -2.57 -14.42 7.16
CA LEU A 209 -2.16 -15.81 7.24
C LEU A 209 -0.86 -16.04 6.46
N ALA A 210 -0.79 -15.58 5.21
CA ALA A 210 0.40 -15.68 4.37
C ALA A 210 1.62 -15.04 5.06
N MET A 211 1.43 -13.84 5.63
CA MET A 211 2.45 -13.14 6.41
C MET A 211 2.91 -13.92 7.64
N LYS A 212 2.00 -14.54 8.39
CA LYS A 212 2.33 -15.35 9.58
C LYS A 212 3.03 -16.65 9.22
N ALA A 213 2.58 -17.32 8.16
CA ALA A 213 3.11 -18.60 7.73
C ALA A 213 4.51 -18.47 7.11
N CYS A 214 4.76 -17.37 6.41
CA CYS A 214 6.03 -17.09 5.74
C CYS A 214 7.00 -16.23 6.58
N SER A 215 6.53 -15.64 7.69
CA SER A 215 7.45 -15.06 8.67
C SER A 215 8.37 -16.17 9.17
N PRO A 216 9.71 -15.97 9.20
CA PRO A 216 10.61 -16.97 9.71
C PRO A 216 10.24 -17.26 11.17
N ARG A 217 9.57 -18.40 11.39
CA ARG A 217 9.22 -18.91 12.72
C ARG A 217 10.52 -19.02 13.50
N GLY A 218 10.73 -18.10 14.45
CA GLY A 218 11.81 -18.17 15.41
C GLY A 218 13.22 -18.10 14.79
N LYS A 219 13.79 -16.90 14.72
CA LYS A 219 15.17 -16.79 15.21
C LYS A 219 15.09 -17.12 16.70
N ASN A 220 15.24 -18.38 17.07
CA ASN A 220 15.63 -18.74 18.43
C ASN A 220 17.07 -18.20 18.60
N PRO A 221 17.34 -17.20 19.45
CA PRO A 221 18.70 -16.72 19.66
C PRO A 221 19.60 -17.73 20.41
N LYS A 222 19.11 -18.94 20.72
CA LYS A 222 19.79 -19.94 21.55
C LYS A 222 20.42 -21.12 20.81
N LEU A 223 20.52 -21.09 19.49
CA LEU A 223 21.39 -22.01 18.75
C LEU A 223 22.50 -21.20 18.05
N ARG A 224 23.28 -20.49 18.87
CA ARG A 224 24.66 -20.17 18.51
C ARG A 224 25.48 -21.42 18.84
N PHE A 225 25.96 -22.06 17.78
CA PHE A 225 27.29 -22.68 17.69
C PHE A 225 27.89 -23.12 19.03
N ARG A 226 27.66 -24.38 19.39
CA ARG A 226 28.72 -25.21 19.96
C ARG A 226 29.55 -25.71 18.77
N ILE A 227 30.86 -25.94 18.97
CA ILE A 227 31.98 -26.11 18.01
C ILE A 227 32.79 -24.80 17.96
N ASP A 228 34.01 -24.65 18.47
CA ASP A 228 34.98 -25.53 19.16
C ASP A 228 35.84 -24.65 20.09
N ALA A 229 36.42 -25.27 21.13
CA ALA A 229 37.58 -24.78 21.87
C ALA A 229 38.80 -25.61 21.44
#